data_AF-E1TET0-F1
#
_entry.id   AF-E1TET0-F1
#
_cell.length_a   1.000
_cell.length_b   1.000
_cell.length_c   1.000
_cell.angle_alpha   90.00
_cell.angle_beta   90.00
_cell.angle_gamma   90.00
#
_symmetry.space_group_name_H-M   'P 1'
#
loop_
_entity.id
_entity.type
_entity.pdbx_description
1 polymer ?
#
loop_
_entity_poly.entity_id
_entity_poly.type
_entity_poly.pdbx_seq_one_letter_code
_entity_poly.pdbx_strand_id
1 'polypeptide(L)'
;MVETRFRNATRGRALASVRIAAAIAALLGAGWARAAAPLAYVTSEKAGVGVIDLDQMKLTRTFAVGAAGPRGLSLNSNGSRLLVANKNTGELAVIDTASGQVVQRVKIGQNPEFVRVHNGYAYVTYEPGEEGGPPRANPQAGKPAGQQPEKADGAATGTAASSKAAQTGSGSGSGANPAPAHADDDDDANKPPAEIAIVDMKTWRVVRSVTSGHETEGIEFSRDGKHMLVTNEGDDTVSVYHARTGAPVRTVKLAAGGRPRGIRLSPDGKEYVVTLESLSKLVVIDARTFKVLNTVDTKLGPYGVAYGPDGKRLFVAAARDKTVQVFDGHSYEHLADVPVGQRCWHFSFTPDGAKLLVACGRSDSVYVLDAHSYQPITQIGPLPLAWGIVTYPPGDGSIESR
;
A
#
# COMPACT_ATOMS: atom_id res chain seq x y z
N MET A 1 16.03 -3.76 109.05
CA MET A 1 16.55 -2.47 109.56
C MET A 1 17.30 -1.83 108.42
N VAL A 2 16.87 -0.63 107.99
CA VAL A 2 17.46 0.24 106.94
C VAL A 2 17.38 -0.36 105.50
N GLU A 3 16.72 0.21 104.48
CA GLU A 3 16.92 1.50 103.76
C GLU A 3 18.22 1.54 102.90
N THR A 4 18.38 2.25 101.77
CA THR A 4 17.47 3.03 100.88
C THR A 4 18.01 2.94 99.42
N ARG A 5 17.21 3.43 98.46
CA ARG A 5 17.61 3.84 97.09
C ARG A 5 18.83 4.80 97.09
N PHE A 6 19.59 4.92 95.98
CA PHE A 6 19.44 6.04 95.01
C PHE A 6 20.51 6.15 93.88
N ARG A 7 20.01 6.25 92.63
CA ARG A 7 20.37 7.14 91.48
C ARG A 7 21.77 7.25 90.81
N ASN A 8 21.64 7.39 89.48
CA ASN A 8 22.33 8.31 88.54
C ASN A 8 23.71 7.97 87.91
N ALA A 9 23.64 7.34 86.73
CA ALA A 9 24.04 7.89 85.42
C ALA A 9 25.31 8.76 85.27
N THR A 10 26.24 8.35 84.39
CA THR A 10 26.48 8.98 83.05
C THR A 10 27.66 8.34 82.28
N ARG A 11 27.63 8.42 80.93
CA ARG A 11 28.72 8.14 79.94
C ARG A 11 29.24 6.67 79.89
N GLY A 12 29.73 6.13 78.77
CA GLY A 12 29.70 6.59 77.37
C GLY A 12 30.82 5.95 76.51
N ARG A 13 30.46 5.38 75.34
CA ARG A 13 31.33 4.78 74.27
C ARG A 13 32.08 3.47 74.67
N ALA A 14 31.86 2.33 74.00
CA ALA A 14 32.27 1.89 72.64
C ALA A 14 33.76 1.42 72.61
N LEU A 15 34.21 0.38 71.88
CA LEU A 15 33.69 -0.40 70.74
C LEU A 15 33.94 -1.92 70.90
N ALA A 16 33.56 -2.71 69.88
CA ALA A 16 34.14 -4.00 69.42
C ALA A 16 33.23 -5.25 69.51
N SER A 17 32.17 -5.27 68.71
CA SER A 17 31.69 -6.51 68.07
C SER A 17 31.23 -6.19 66.65
N VAL A 18 31.90 -6.80 65.66
CA VAL A 18 31.65 -6.55 64.24
C VAL A 18 30.31 -7.17 63.83
N ARG A 19 29.41 -6.35 63.31
CA ARG A 19 28.17 -6.78 62.66
C ARG A 19 28.41 -6.95 61.16
N ILE A 20 27.91 -8.04 60.57
CA ILE A 20 27.23 -7.96 59.27
C ILE A 20 25.98 -8.84 59.36
N ALA A 21 24.81 -8.19 59.31
CA ALA A 21 23.58 -8.80 58.84
C ALA A 21 23.21 -8.07 57.55
N ALA A 22 23.23 -8.76 56.42
CA ALA A 22 22.84 -8.24 55.12
C ALA A 22 22.30 -9.39 54.26
N ALA A 23 21.13 -9.18 53.65
CA ALA A 23 20.44 -10.18 52.86
C ALA A 23 20.95 -10.24 51.42
N ILE A 24 20.91 -11.42 50.80
CA ILE A 24 20.70 -11.56 49.35
C ILE A 24 19.68 -12.68 49.11
N ALA A 25 18.40 -12.31 49.13
CA ALA A 25 17.35 -13.07 48.44
C ALA A 25 17.31 -12.57 46.99
N ALA A 26 18.24 -13.04 46.15
CA ALA A 26 18.29 -12.68 44.73
C ALA A 26 18.72 -13.88 43.89
N LEU A 27 17.74 -14.69 43.44
CA LEU A 27 17.96 -15.71 42.40
C LEU A 27 16.68 -16.10 41.63
N LEU A 28 15.68 -15.22 41.56
CA LEU A 28 14.54 -15.32 40.62
C LEU A 28 14.25 -13.95 39.98
N GLY A 29 15.27 -13.44 39.30
CA GLY A 29 15.25 -12.16 38.57
C GLY A 29 15.82 -12.28 37.16
N ALA A 30 15.81 -13.48 36.58
CA ALA A 30 16.07 -13.68 35.15
C ALA A 30 14.87 -13.12 34.37
N GLY A 31 14.82 -11.80 34.25
CA GLY A 31 13.90 -11.12 33.34
C GLY A 31 14.24 -11.59 31.93
N TRP A 32 13.40 -12.47 31.39
CA TRP A 32 13.47 -12.86 29.98
C TRP A 32 13.29 -11.57 29.19
N ALA A 33 14.36 -11.12 28.53
CA ALA A 33 14.28 -9.99 27.62
C ALA A 33 13.34 -10.41 26.49
N ARG A 34 12.07 -10.00 26.58
CA ARG A 34 11.08 -10.28 25.55
C ARG A 34 11.62 -9.64 24.27
N ALA A 35 11.84 -10.46 23.24
CA ALA A 35 12.16 -9.96 21.92
C ALA A 35 11.11 -8.91 21.52
N ALA A 36 11.52 -7.84 20.86
CA ALA A 36 10.59 -6.81 20.43
C ALA A 36 9.45 -7.46 19.62
N ALA A 37 8.21 -7.16 19.98
CA ALA A 37 7.05 -7.76 19.34
C ALA A 37 7.08 -7.50 17.83
N PRO A 38 6.73 -8.49 16.98
CA PRO A 38 6.64 -8.28 15.55
C PRO A 38 5.60 -7.20 15.23
N LEU A 39 5.90 -6.33 14.27
CA LEU A 39 5.06 -5.18 13.90
C LEU A 39 4.67 -5.22 12.43
N ALA A 40 3.49 -4.69 12.10
CA ALA A 40 3.20 -4.21 10.75
C ALA A 40 3.14 -2.68 10.74
N TYR A 41 3.67 -2.10 9.66
CA TYR A 41 3.54 -0.69 9.33
C TYR A 41 2.60 -0.58 8.15
N VAL A 42 1.63 0.32 8.23
CA VAL A 42 0.58 0.48 7.22
C VAL A 42 0.41 1.94 6.88
N THR A 43 0.70 2.34 5.64
CA THR A 43 0.48 3.72 5.20
C THR A 43 -1.01 4.01 5.09
N SER A 44 -1.35 5.25 5.41
CA SER A 44 -2.69 5.81 5.30
C SER A 44 -2.58 7.14 4.58
N GLU A 45 -3.30 7.29 3.47
CA GLU A 45 -3.30 8.52 2.66
C GLU A 45 -3.81 9.74 3.48
N LYS A 46 -4.39 9.53 4.67
CA LYS A 46 -4.98 10.56 5.54
C LYS A 46 -4.39 10.68 6.96
N ALA A 47 -3.74 9.65 7.51
CA ALA A 47 -3.34 9.60 8.92
C ALA A 47 -1.83 9.42 9.16
N GLY A 48 -1.03 9.12 8.14
CA GLY A 48 0.40 8.82 8.30
C GLY A 48 0.67 7.32 8.18
N VAL A 49 1.34 6.73 9.17
CA VAL A 49 1.61 5.28 9.21
C VAL A 49 1.03 4.66 10.47
N GLY A 50 0.04 3.78 10.33
CA GLY A 50 -0.45 2.95 11.43
C GLY A 50 0.57 1.87 11.81
N VAL A 51 0.78 1.64 13.10
CA VAL A 51 1.68 0.63 13.65
C VAL A 51 0.86 -0.42 14.39
N ILE A 52 0.84 -1.63 13.84
CA ILE A 52 0.08 -2.76 14.36
C ILE A 52 1.04 -3.68 15.11
N ASP A 53 0.70 -4.00 16.36
CA ASP A 53 1.33 -5.09 17.11
C ASP A 53 0.76 -6.42 16.60
N LEU A 54 1.64 -7.33 16.16
CA LEU A 54 1.23 -8.60 15.53
C LEU A 54 1.04 -9.75 16.53
N ASP A 55 1.51 -9.61 17.77
CA ASP A 55 1.13 -10.54 18.85
C ASP A 55 -0.32 -10.28 19.28
N GLN A 56 -0.73 -9.00 19.31
CA GLN A 56 -2.06 -8.55 19.76
C GLN A 56 -3.07 -8.34 18.62
N MET A 57 -2.61 -8.30 17.36
CA MET A 57 -3.41 -7.91 16.19
C MET A 57 -4.16 -6.58 16.41
N LYS A 58 -3.42 -5.56 16.87
CA LYS A 58 -3.98 -4.28 17.31
C LYS A 58 -3.17 -3.08 16.80
N LEU A 59 -3.87 -2.07 16.29
CA LEU A 59 -3.29 -0.74 16.04
C LEU A 59 -2.88 -0.12 17.38
N THR A 60 -1.57 0.05 17.60
CA THR A 60 -1.03 0.56 18.88
C THR A 60 -0.73 2.06 18.85
N ARG A 61 -0.38 2.60 17.68
CA ARG A 61 -0.01 4.00 17.46
C ARG A 61 -0.04 4.33 15.96
N THR A 62 -0.03 5.62 15.66
CA THR A 62 0.10 6.14 14.29
C THR A 62 1.25 7.13 14.26
N PHE A 63 2.23 6.92 13.39
CA PHE A 63 3.34 7.84 13.17
C PHE A 63 2.92 8.97 12.24
N ALA A 64 3.15 10.21 12.66
CA ALA A 64 2.86 11.39 11.86
C ALA A 64 3.94 11.59 10.79
N VAL A 65 3.57 11.43 9.51
CA VAL A 65 4.45 11.72 8.36
C VAL A 65 4.61 13.23 8.13
N GLY A 66 3.63 14.03 8.59
CA GLY A 66 3.63 15.49 8.46
C GLY A 66 3.03 16.02 7.16
N ALA A 67 2.52 15.16 6.27
CA ALA A 67 1.66 15.52 5.16
C ALA A 67 0.62 14.42 4.88
N ALA A 68 -0.39 14.75 4.05
CA ALA A 68 -1.34 13.79 3.51
C ALA A 68 -0.81 13.18 2.21
N GLY A 69 -1.30 12.00 1.82
CA GLY A 69 -0.79 11.24 0.68
C GLY A 69 0.36 10.23 0.91
N PRO A 70 0.66 9.71 2.11
CA PRO A 70 1.51 8.53 2.26
C PRO A 70 0.99 7.33 1.47
N ARG A 71 1.84 6.74 0.61
CA ARG A 71 1.52 5.58 -0.25
C ARG A 71 2.54 4.47 -0.08
N GLY A 72 3.47 4.31 -1.01
CA GLY A 72 4.55 3.33 -0.97
C GLY A 72 5.31 3.40 0.34
N LEU A 73 5.59 2.24 0.93
CA LEU A 73 6.41 2.16 2.12
C LEU A 73 7.32 0.93 2.10
N SER A 74 8.46 1.08 2.77
CA SER A 74 9.56 0.14 2.73
C SER A 74 10.35 0.21 4.04
N LEU A 75 11.08 -0.86 4.38
CA LEU A 75 11.93 -0.92 5.57
C LEU A 75 13.39 -1.13 5.17
N ASN A 76 14.32 -0.53 5.92
CA ASN A 76 15.69 -0.99 5.87
C ASN A 76 15.84 -2.40 6.48
N SER A 77 16.92 -3.10 6.14
CA SER A 77 17.10 -4.53 6.47
C SER A 77 17.10 -4.89 7.96
N ASN A 78 17.33 -3.92 8.85
CA ASN A 78 17.28 -4.08 10.30
C ASN A 78 16.03 -3.44 10.97
N GLY A 79 15.05 -3.01 10.16
CA GLY A 79 13.77 -2.47 10.62
C GLY A 79 13.85 -1.15 11.39
N SER A 80 15.02 -0.52 11.49
CA SER A 80 15.22 0.74 12.23
C SER A 80 14.74 1.98 11.48
N ARG A 81 14.56 1.89 10.16
CA ARG A 81 14.07 2.99 9.31
C ARG A 81 12.93 2.50 8.45
N LEU A 82 11.80 3.19 8.53
CA LEU A 82 10.70 3.09 7.59
C LEU A 82 10.83 4.24 6.57
N LEU A 83 10.72 3.91 5.30
CA LEU A 83 10.83 4.83 4.17
C LEU A 83 9.45 4.92 3.53
N VAL A 84 8.93 6.13 3.34
CA VAL A 84 7.53 6.36 2.93
C VAL A 84 7.49 7.38 1.79
N ALA A 85 6.98 6.96 0.63
CA ALA A 85 6.64 7.86 -0.47
C ALA A 85 5.43 8.70 -0.09
N ASN A 86 5.53 10.02 -0.27
CA ASN A 86 4.54 10.98 0.18
C ASN A 86 4.05 11.82 -1.01
N LYS A 87 2.96 11.37 -1.64
CA LYS A 87 2.50 11.82 -2.95
C LYS A 87 2.43 13.34 -3.09
N ASN A 88 1.80 14.01 -2.12
CA ASN A 88 1.40 15.40 -2.24
C ASN A 88 2.52 16.41 -1.96
N THR A 89 3.64 15.97 -1.38
CA THR A 89 4.79 16.85 -1.03
C THR A 89 6.08 16.46 -1.76
N GLY A 90 6.07 15.36 -2.51
CA GLY A 90 7.09 15.03 -3.49
C GLY A 90 8.41 14.49 -2.92
N GLU A 91 8.35 13.91 -1.73
CA GLU A 91 9.51 13.43 -1.00
C GLU A 91 9.35 12.00 -0.47
N LEU A 92 10.50 11.38 -0.21
CA LEU A 92 10.63 10.17 0.58
C LEU A 92 10.87 10.60 2.04
N ALA A 93 9.89 10.35 2.90
CA ALA A 93 10.02 10.54 4.34
C ALA A 93 10.72 9.32 4.97
N VAL A 94 11.74 9.56 5.79
CA VAL A 94 12.45 8.51 6.53
C VAL A 94 12.12 8.64 8.00
N ILE A 95 11.53 7.60 8.57
CA ILE A 95 11.02 7.56 9.94
C ILE A 95 11.89 6.61 10.76
N ASP A 96 12.35 7.06 11.93
CA ASP A 96 12.95 6.19 12.94
C ASP A 96 11.84 5.37 13.61
N THR A 97 11.91 4.04 13.50
CA THR A 97 10.80 3.16 13.90
C THR A 97 10.65 3.01 15.42
N ALA A 98 11.69 3.32 16.19
CA ALA A 98 11.62 3.30 17.66
C ALA A 98 10.82 4.50 18.20
N SER A 99 11.16 5.70 17.72
CA SER A 99 10.56 6.98 18.14
C SER A 99 9.31 7.39 17.35
N GLY A 100 9.12 6.85 16.14
CA GLY A 100 8.06 7.24 15.21
C GLY A 100 8.26 8.62 14.56
N GLN A 101 9.44 9.22 14.70
CA GLN A 101 9.73 10.56 14.18
C GLN A 101 10.32 10.51 12.78
N VAL A 102 9.91 11.46 11.91
CA VAL A 102 10.58 11.71 10.63
C VAL A 102 11.97 12.30 10.92
N VAL A 103 13.02 11.55 10.62
CA VAL A 103 14.43 11.93 10.87
C VAL A 103 15.14 12.47 9.63
N GLN A 104 14.61 12.20 8.43
CA GLN A 104 15.12 12.72 7.17
C GLN A 104 13.99 12.85 6.15
N ARG A 105 14.09 13.83 5.24
CA ARG A 105 13.30 13.90 4.01
C ARG A 105 14.25 13.92 2.82
N VAL A 106 13.95 13.18 1.77
CA VAL A 106 14.71 13.18 0.52
C VAL A 106 13.78 13.65 -0.59
N LYS A 107 14.08 14.77 -1.24
CA LYS A 107 13.28 15.25 -2.39
C LYS A 107 13.40 14.22 -3.52
N ILE A 108 12.25 13.83 -4.09
CA ILE A 108 12.15 12.85 -5.18
C ILE A 108 11.68 13.57 -6.45
N GLY A 109 10.41 13.94 -6.50
CA GLY A 109 9.72 14.53 -7.66
C GLY A 109 8.22 14.59 -7.37
N GLN A 110 7.36 14.80 -8.36
CA GLN A 110 5.91 14.85 -8.11
C GLN A 110 5.32 13.42 -8.04
N ASN A 111 4.20 13.28 -7.33
CA ASN A 111 3.47 12.02 -7.18
C ASN A 111 4.32 10.76 -6.90
N PRO A 112 5.26 10.75 -5.91
CA PRO A 112 5.97 9.53 -5.57
C PRO A 112 4.99 8.45 -5.05
N GLU A 113 4.98 7.29 -5.69
CA GLU A 113 3.92 6.28 -5.54
C GLU A 113 4.38 5.05 -4.75
N PHE A 114 5.40 4.35 -5.24
CA PHE A 114 5.89 3.07 -4.69
C PHE A 114 7.30 3.22 -4.11
N VAL A 115 7.66 2.39 -3.13
CA VAL A 115 9.02 2.32 -2.57
C VAL A 115 9.42 0.87 -2.45
N ARG A 116 10.58 0.49 -3.00
CA ARG A 116 11.22 -0.81 -2.76
C ARG A 116 12.63 -0.60 -2.24
N VAL A 117 13.06 -1.30 -1.18
CA VAL A 117 14.46 -1.32 -0.77
C VAL A 117 15.16 -2.56 -1.32
N HIS A 118 16.35 -2.36 -1.88
CA HIS A 118 17.21 -3.43 -2.36
C HIS A 118 18.68 -3.03 -2.24
N ASN A 119 19.52 -3.92 -1.70
CA ASN A 119 20.98 -3.75 -1.58
C ASN A 119 21.46 -2.40 -0.98
N GLY A 120 20.70 -1.82 -0.04
CA GLY A 120 21.04 -0.57 0.64
C GLY A 120 20.64 0.71 -0.11
N TYR A 121 19.86 0.58 -1.17
CA TYR A 121 19.22 1.67 -1.89
C TYR A 121 17.70 1.57 -1.76
N ALA A 122 17.03 2.71 -1.75
CA ALA A 122 15.59 2.81 -1.93
C ALA A 122 15.29 3.24 -3.36
N TYR A 123 14.38 2.52 -4.01
CA TYR A 123 13.93 2.77 -5.37
C TYR A 123 12.50 3.31 -5.27
N VAL A 124 12.29 4.54 -5.73
CA VAL A 124 11.01 5.25 -5.59
C VAL A 124 10.48 5.62 -6.96
N THR A 125 9.29 5.13 -7.33
CA THR A 125 8.60 5.59 -8.54
C THR A 125 8.02 6.98 -8.32
N TYR A 126 8.11 7.87 -9.31
CA TYR A 126 7.57 9.22 -9.25
C TYR A 126 7.36 9.79 -10.66
N GLU A 127 6.56 10.86 -10.77
CA GLU A 127 6.38 11.62 -12.00
C GLU A 127 7.28 12.86 -11.98
N PRO A 128 8.08 13.12 -13.02
CA PRO A 128 8.94 14.31 -13.06
C PRO A 128 8.11 15.61 -13.21
N GLY A 129 6.82 15.55 -13.55
CA GLY A 129 5.94 16.72 -13.56
C GLY A 129 4.44 16.47 -13.73
N GLU A 130 3.65 16.52 -12.65
CA GLU A 130 2.22 16.90 -12.64
C GLU A 130 1.75 17.51 -11.30
N GLU A 131 0.93 18.57 -11.35
CA GLU A 131 0.07 19.00 -10.22
C GLU A 131 -1.19 18.13 -10.15
N GLY A 132 -1.06 16.91 -9.61
CA GLY A 132 -2.14 15.93 -9.49
C GLY A 132 -3.21 16.29 -8.43
N GLY A 133 -4.08 17.25 -8.72
CA GLY A 133 -5.28 17.54 -7.93
C GLY A 133 -6.29 16.39 -7.90
N PRO A 134 -7.20 16.32 -6.91
CA PRO A 134 -8.25 15.29 -6.89
C PRO A 134 -9.23 15.48 -8.07
N PRO A 135 -9.97 14.42 -8.47
CA PRO A 135 -10.90 14.50 -9.61
C PRO A 135 -11.84 15.69 -9.49
N ARG A 136 -11.92 16.53 -10.54
CA ARG A 136 -12.85 17.65 -10.58
C ARG A 136 -14.28 17.10 -10.46
N ALA A 137 -15.00 17.52 -9.42
CA ALA A 137 -16.42 17.23 -9.33
C ALA A 137 -17.13 17.86 -10.54
N ASN A 138 -17.96 17.07 -11.24
CA ASN A 138 -18.68 17.51 -12.42
C ASN A 138 -19.52 18.77 -12.09
N PRO A 139 -19.28 19.94 -12.72
CA PRO A 139 -20.02 21.17 -12.43
C PRO A 139 -21.49 21.16 -12.88
N GLN A 140 -21.94 20.13 -13.61
CA GLN A 140 -23.32 20.00 -14.09
C GLN A 140 -24.15 19.04 -13.22
N ALA A 141 -24.28 19.40 -11.94
CA ALA A 141 -25.39 18.97 -11.08
C ALA A 141 -26.07 20.23 -10.54
N GLY A 142 -27.28 20.52 -11.04
CA GLY A 142 -27.90 21.84 -10.91
C GLY A 142 -28.20 22.29 -9.49
N LYS A 143 -27.85 23.54 -9.16
CA LYS A 143 -28.53 24.29 -8.10
C LYS A 143 -29.85 24.88 -8.64
N PRO A 144 -30.90 24.99 -7.81
CA PRO A 144 -32.24 25.36 -8.28
C PRO A 144 -32.30 26.83 -8.72
N ALA A 145 -32.93 27.08 -9.86
CA ALA A 145 -33.30 28.43 -10.29
C ALA A 145 -34.51 28.90 -9.46
N GLY A 146 -34.30 29.97 -8.68
CA GLY A 146 -35.36 30.62 -7.91
C GLY A 146 -36.32 31.43 -8.77
N GLN A 147 -37.47 31.74 -8.19
CA GLN A 147 -38.52 32.57 -8.76
C GLN A 147 -38.03 34.01 -9.04
N GLN A 148 -38.58 34.64 -10.08
CA GLN A 148 -38.57 36.09 -10.28
C GLN A 148 -39.92 36.53 -10.91
N PRO A 149 -40.31 37.81 -10.79
CA PRO A 149 -41.43 38.13 -9.89
C PRO A 149 -42.67 38.68 -10.59
N GLU A 150 -43.75 38.82 -9.83
CA GLU A 150 -44.99 39.46 -10.26
C GLU A 150 -44.79 40.93 -10.68
N LYS A 151 -45.43 41.30 -11.79
CA LYS A 151 -46.11 42.59 -11.94
C LYS A 151 -47.45 42.37 -12.67
N ALA A 152 -48.47 43.09 -12.22
CA ALA A 152 -49.82 43.01 -12.78
C ALA A 152 -49.93 43.75 -14.11
N ASP A 153 -50.84 43.29 -14.99
CA ASP A 153 -52.09 44.00 -15.29
C ASP A 153 -52.96 43.26 -16.34
N GLY A 154 -54.29 43.42 -16.23
CA GLY A 154 -55.16 43.64 -17.41
C GLY A 154 -55.66 42.49 -18.29
N ALA A 155 -56.63 41.70 -17.80
CA ALA A 155 -57.92 41.35 -18.44
C ALA A 155 -58.05 40.67 -19.85
N ALA A 156 -59.26 40.12 -20.09
CA ALA A 156 -59.88 39.74 -21.38
C ALA A 156 -59.34 38.49 -22.12
N THR A 157 -59.94 37.30 -22.01
CA THR A 157 -61.16 36.74 -22.71
C THR A 157 -60.95 36.21 -24.13
N GLY A 158 -61.55 35.05 -24.45
CA GLY A 158 -61.77 34.55 -25.82
C GLY A 158 -60.91 33.32 -26.18
N THR A 159 -61.41 32.09 -26.11
CA THR A 159 -62.28 31.36 -27.08
C THR A 159 -61.53 30.60 -28.20
N ALA A 160 -61.56 29.27 -28.05
CA ALA A 160 -61.95 28.27 -29.04
C ALA A 160 -61.16 28.04 -30.36
N ALA A 161 -61.04 26.74 -30.67
CA ALA A 161 -61.03 26.14 -32.02
C ALA A 161 -59.80 26.39 -32.93
N SER A 162 -59.44 25.52 -33.88
CA SER A 162 -59.73 24.07 -34.09
C SER A 162 -58.82 23.53 -35.24
N SER A 163 -59.18 22.38 -35.83
CA SER A 163 -58.55 21.66 -36.97
C SER A 163 -57.23 20.94 -36.66
N LYS A 164 -57.06 19.62 -36.90
CA LYS A 164 -57.30 18.76 -38.11
C LYS A 164 -56.37 19.13 -39.28
N ALA A 165 -55.76 18.18 -40.00
CA ALA A 165 -55.65 16.71 -39.83
C ALA A 165 -54.62 16.15 -40.84
N ALA A 166 -54.22 14.87 -40.67
CA ALA A 166 -53.76 13.96 -41.73
C ALA A 166 -52.44 14.33 -42.49
N GLN A 167 -51.71 13.49 -43.23
CA GLN A 167 -51.50 12.03 -43.41
C GLN A 167 -50.26 11.88 -44.33
N THR A 168 -49.44 10.80 -44.42
CA THR A 168 -49.32 9.48 -43.76
C THR A 168 -47.88 8.96 -43.99
N GLY A 169 -47.34 8.05 -43.17
CA GLY A 169 -46.02 7.45 -43.44
C GLY A 169 -45.64 6.31 -42.48
N SER A 170 -45.84 5.06 -42.91
CA SER A 170 -45.55 3.85 -42.14
C SER A 170 -44.07 3.47 -42.16
N GLY A 171 -43.50 3.10 -41.00
CA GLY A 171 -42.14 2.56 -40.88
C GLY A 171 -41.85 2.02 -39.48
N SER A 172 -42.23 0.78 -39.21
CA SER A 172 -42.00 0.10 -37.92
C SER A 172 -40.73 -0.78 -37.95
N GLY A 173 -39.86 -0.66 -36.95
CA GLY A 173 -38.85 -1.68 -36.65
C GLY A 173 -37.61 -1.16 -35.92
N SER A 174 -37.41 -1.64 -34.69
CA SER A 174 -36.15 -1.70 -33.90
C SER A 174 -35.21 -0.46 -33.90
N GLY A 175 -34.82 0.14 -32.76
CA GLY A 175 -34.80 -0.40 -31.40
C GLY A 175 -33.41 -0.87 -30.96
N ALA A 176 -32.39 -0.03 -31.12
CA ALA A 176 -31.14 -0.06 -30.35
C ALA A 176 -30.43 1.30 -30.51
N ASN A 177 -30.33 2.08 -29.43
CA ASN A 177 -29.51 3.29 -29.42
C ASN A 177 -28.11 2.89 -28.93
N PRO A 178 -27.03 3.06 -29.71
CA PRO A 178 -25.69 2.77 -29.22
C PRO A 178 -25.35 3.74 -28.09
N ALA A 179 -24.74 3.23 -27.01
CA ALA A 179 -24.18 4.09 -25.98
C ALA A 179 -23.13 5.01 -26.60
N PRO A 180 -23.06 6.29 -26.22
CA PRO A 180 -22.05 7.20 -26.76
C PRO A 180 -20.67 6.66 -26.41
N ALA A 181 -19.78 6.61 -27.40
CA ALA A 181 -18.37 6.36 -27.17
C ALA A 181 -17.86 7.37 -26.14
N HIS A 182 -17.04 6.89 -25.20
CA HIS A 182 -16.23 7.80 -24.40
C HIS A 182 -15.35 8.58 -25.38
N ALA A 183 -15.40 9.91 -25.31
CA ALA A 183 -14.40 10.73 -25.98
C ALA A 183 -13.08 10.50 -25.24
N ASP A 184 -12.09 9.97 -25.95
CA ASP A 184 -10.73 9.85 -25.45
C ASP A 184 -10.17 11.27 -25.25
N ASP A 185 -9.79 11.62 -24.02
CA ASP A 185 -9.01 12.82 -23.75
C ASP A 185 -7.55 12.53 -24.19
N ASP A 186 -7.23 12.85 -25.44
CA ASP A 186 -5.95 12.64 -26.16
C ASP A 186 -4.71 13.38 -25.54
N ASP A 187 -4.72 13.68 -24.24
CA ASP A 187 -3.65 14.41 -23.53
C ASP A 187 -2.61 13.51 -22.84
N ASP A 188 -2.88 12.22 -22.62
CA ASP A 188 -1.93 11.31 -21.94
C ASP A 188 -0.64 11.07 -22.74
N ALA A 189 -0.71 11.08 -24.09
CA ALA A 189 0.43 10.80 -24.96
C ALA A 189 1.54 11.88 -24.95
N ASN A 190 1.28 13.06 -24.37
CA ASN A 190 2.23 14.17 -24.25
C ASN A 190 2.79 14.37 -22.84
N LYS A 191 2.38 13.55 -21.87
CA LYS A 191 2.90 13.62 -20.50
C LYS A 191 4.36 13.17 -20.46
N PRO A 192 5.18 13.71 -19.54
CA PRO A 192 6.53 13.20 -19.37
C PRO A 192 6.47 11.78 -18.75
N PRO A 193 7.32 10.84 -19.21
CA PRO A 193 7.40 9.51 -18.60
C PRO A 193 7.76 9.59 -17.12
N ALA A 194 7.29 8.62 -16.34
CA ALA A 194 7.66 8.49 -14.93
C ALA A 194 9.13 8.11 -14.78
N GLU A 195 9.68 8.33 -13.59
CA GLU A 195 11.07 8.04 -13.24
C GLU A 195 11.18 7.19 -11.96
N ILE A 196 12.28 6.45 -11.83
CA ILE A 196 12.66 5.76 -10.60
C ILE A 196 13.85 6.48 -9.97
N ALA A 197 13.65 7.13 -8.83
CA ALA A 197 14.72 7.70 -8.03
C ALA A 197 15.41 6.58 -7.25
N ILE A 198 16.72 6.47 -7.43
CA ILE A 198 17.59 5.57 -6.66
C ILE A 198 18.25 6.41 -5.55
N VAL A 199 17.83 6.18 -4.31
CA VAL A 199 18.32 6.87 -3.11
C VAL A 199 19.33 5.98 -2.38
N ASP A 200 20.55 6.46 -2.18
CA ASP A 200 21.52 5.81 -1.28
C ASP A 200 21.10 6.02 0.17
N MET A 201 20.81 4.94 0.90
CA MET A 201 20.32 4.99 2.28
C MET A 201 21.42 5.30 3.32
N LYS A 202 22.69 5.38 2.92
CA LYS A 202 23.79 5.85 3.77
C LYS A 202 23.91 7.36 3.75
N THR A 203 23.70 7.98 2.58
CA THR A 203 23.86 9.44 2.38
C THR A 203 22.54 10.18 2.26
N TRP A 204 21.43 9.47 2.12
CA TRP A 204 20.07 9.98 1.90
C TRP A 204 19.97 10.95 0.71
N ARG A 205 20.70 10.63 -0.36
CA ARG A 205 20.73 11.39 -1.61
C ARG A 205 20.22 10.53 -2.76
N VAL A 206 19.45 11.13 -3.65
CA VAL A 206 19.21 10.58 -4.99
C VAL A 206 20.57 10.52 -5.70
N VAL A 207 21.03 9.32 -6.03
CA VAL A 207 22.29 9.09 -6.75
C VAL A 207 22.07 8.86 -8.25
N ARG A 208 20.82 8.63 -8.66
CA ARG A 208 20.37 8.44 -10.05
C ARG A 208 18.85 8.57 -10.12
N SER A 209 18.36 9.08 -11.24
CA SER A 209 16.98 8.85 -11.70
C SER A 209 17.02 8.01 -12.97
N VAL A 210 16.02 7.16 -13.18
CA VAL A 210 15.90 6.25 -14.33
C VAL A 210 14.56 6.48 -14.99
N THR A 211 14.53 6.92 -16.25
CA THR A 211 13.29 7.11 -17.00
C THR A 211 12.62 5.77 -17.32
N SER A 212 11.29 5.73 -17.14
CA SER A 212 10.45 4.57 -17.40
C SER A 212 9.34 4.88 -18.40
N GLY A 213 8.24 4.15 -18.33
CA GLY A 213 7.00 4.49 -19.00
C GLY A 213 6.11 5.40 -18.15
N HIS A 214 4.85 5.55 -18.55
CA HIS A 214 3.86 6.37 -17.84
C HIS A 214 3.17 5.59 -16.70
N GLU A 215 2.76 6.32 -15.65
CA GLU A 215 2.03 5.80 -14.48
C GLU A 215 2.68 4.53 -13.88
N THR A 216 3.91 4.64 -13.38
CA THR A 216 4.64 3.50 -12.78
C THR A 216 4.15 3.12 -11.40
N GLU A 217 3.88 1.83 -11.17
CA GLU A 217 3.48 1.30 -9.86
C GLU A 217 4.61 0.44 -9.26
N GLY A 218 4.64 -0.86 -9.53
CA GLY A 218 5.44 -1.84 -8.81
C GLY A 218 6.88 -1.95 -9.30
N ILE A 219 7.80 -2.18 -8.34
CA ILE A 219 9.21 -2.50 -8.60
C ILE A 219 9.54 -3.89 -8.02
N GLU A 220 10.15 -4.76 -8.84
CA GLU A 220 10.69 -6.04 -8.40
C GLU A 220 12.09 -6.30 -8.99
N PHE A 221 12.89 -7.11 -8.29
CA PHE A 221 14.26 -7.42 -8.70
C PHE A 221 14.41 -8.87 -9.18
N SER A 222 15.45 -9.13 -9.98
CA SER A 222 15.90 -10.51 -10.20
C SER A 222 16.56 -11.07 -8.95
N ARG A 223 16.53 -12.40 -8.79
CA ARG A 223 17.10 -13.11 -7.63
C ARG A 223 18.58 -12.83 -7.38
N ASP A 224 19.32 -12.44 -8.42
CA ASP A 224 20.74 -12.06 -8.36
C ASP A 224 20.97 -10.54 -8.22
N GLY A 225 19.91 -9.75 -8.06
CA GLY A 225 19.92 -8.30 -7.91
C GLY A 225 20.43 -7.52 -9.14
N LYS A 226 20.59 -8.17 -10.30
CA LYS A 226 21.15 -7.53 -11.50
C LYS A 226 20.11 -6.80 -12.35
N HIS A 227 18.86 -7.26 -12.36
CA HIS A 227 17.77 -6.64 -13.07
C HIS A 227 16.75 -6.02 -12.10
N MET A 228 16.24 -4.86 -12.50
CA MET A 228 15.09 -4.19 -11.90
C MET A 228 13.98 -4.17 -12.94
N LEU A 229 12.79 -4.62 -12.56
CA LEU A 229 11.59 -4.63 -13.39
C LEU A 229 10.59 -3.64 -12.81
N VAL A 230 9.96 -2.86 -13.68
CA VAL A 230 9.01 -1.79 -13.32
C VAL A 230 7.76 -1.93 -14.18
N THR A 231 6.59 -1.96 -13.57
CA THR A 231 5.31 -1.91 -14.28
C THR A 231 4.95 -0.47 -14.63
N ASN A 232 4.54 -0.23 -15.88
CA ASN A 232 4.09 1.08 -16.37
C ASN A 232 2.63 0.95 -16.80
N GLU A 233 1.69 1.52 -16.04
CA GLU A 233 0.25 1.34 -16.31
C GLU A 233 -0.21 2.01 -17.60
N GLY A 234 0.25 3.24 -17.86
CA GLY A 234 -0.20 4.02 -19.01
C GLY A 234 0.27 3.45 -20.36
N ASP A 235 1.32 2.62 -20.36
CA ASP A 235 1.91 2.06 -21.57
C ASP A 235 1.61 0.57 -21.80
N ASP A 236 0.92 -0.10 -20.87
CA ASP A 236 0.73 -1.55 -20.87
C ASP A 236 2.05 -2.35 -20.99
N THR A 237 3.08 -1.93 -20.24
CA THR A 237 4.42 -2.56 -20.32
C THR A 237 5.04 -2.88 -18.97
N VAL A 238 6.02 -3.79 -19.00
CA VAL A 238 7.05 -3.93 -17.96
C VAL A 238 8.40 -3.54 -18.54
N SER A 239 9.03 -2.52 -17.98
CA SER A 239 10.39 -2.12 -18.33
C SER A 239 11.41 -2.85 -17.48
N VAL A 240 12.52 -3.27 -18.08
CA VAL A 240 13.62 -4.01 -17.43
C VAL A 240 14.91 -3.22 -17.57
N TYR A 241 15.62 -3.03 -16.47
CA TYR A 241 16.86 -2.27 -16.36
C TYR A 241 17.97 -3.07 -15.68
N HIS A 242 19.22 -2.73 -15.94
CA HIS A 242 20.33 -3.09 -15.06
C HIS A 242 20.22 -2.31 -13.74
N ALA A 243 19.90 -3.00 -12.65
CA ALA A 243 19.53 -2.42 -11.35
C ALA A 243 20.54 -1.40 -10.78
N ARG A 244 21.85 -1.63 -11.00
CA ARG A 244 22.93 -0.75 -10.52
C ARG A 244 23.12 0.53 -11.35
N THR A 245 22.82 0.49 -12.65
CA THR A 245 23.15 1.57 -13.59
C THR A 245 21.94 2.30 -14.14
N GLY A 246 20.74 1.72 -14.03
CA GLY A 246 19.53 2.22 -14.70
C GLY A 246 19.55 2.06 -16.22
N ALA A 247 20.53 1.35 -16.79
CA ALA A 247 20.60 1.16 -18.23
C ALA A 247 19.47 0.21 -18.69
N PRO A 248 18.71 0.55 -19.75
CA PRO A 248 17.61 -0.29 -20.23
C PRO A 248 18.12 -1.60 -20.82
N VAL A 249 17.37 -2.67 -20.57
CA VAL A 249 17.65 -4.05 -21.03
C VAL A 249 16.55 -4.55 -21.97
N ARG A 250 15.28 -4.30 -21.61
CA ARG A 250 14.10 -4.82 -22.33
C ARG A 250 12.87 -3.98 -21.98
N THR A 251 11.95 -3.82 -22.91
CA THR A 251 10.55 -3.49 -22.61
C THR A 251 9.69 -4.69 -23.02
N VAL A 252 8.88 -5.20 -22.10
CA VAL A 252 7.91 -6.27 -22.35
C VAL A 252 6.56 -5.60 -22.60
N LYS A 253 6.03 -5.73 -23.81
CA LYS A 253 4.66 -5.30 -24.13
C LYS A 253 3.67 -6.34 -23.64
N LEU A 254 2.62 -5.89 -22.97
CA LEU A 254 1.52 -6.72 -22.49
C LEU A 254 0.29 -6.52 -23.38
N ALA A 255 -0.85 -7.07 -22.98
CA ALA A 255 -2.12 -6.84 -23.68
C ALA A 255 -2.58 -5.39 -23.47
N ALA A 256 -3.04 -4.73 -24.54
CA ALA A 256 -3.51 -3.35 -24.50
C ALA A 256 -4.75 -3.18 -23.62
N GLY A 257 -4.84 -2.05 -22.92
CA GLY A 257 -5.83 -1.81 -21.86
C GLY A 257 -5.57 -2.64 -20.59
N GLY A 258 -4.36 -3.17 -20.43
CA GLY A 258 -3.92 -4.02 -19.33
C GLY A 258 -3.85 -3.31 -17.98
N ARG A 259 -3.20 -2.15 -17.94
CA ARG A 259 -2.77 -1.41 -16.74
C ARG A 259 -2.04 -2.33 -15.73
N PRO A 260 -0.78 -2.70 -16.01
CA PRO A 260 -0.01 -3.55 -15.11
C PRO A 260 0.26 -2.88 -13.75
N ARG A 261 -0.15 -3.53 -12.65
CA ARG A 261 -0.01 -3.02 -11.27
C ARG A 261 1.14 -3.71 -10.53
N GLY A 262 0.81 -4.68 -9.67
CA GLY A 262 1.78 -5.42 -8.87
C GLY A 262 2.59 -6.40 -9.72
N ILE A 263 3.87 -6.53 -9.38
CA ILE A 263 4.81 -7.47 -9.99
C ILE A 263 5.50 -8.30 -8.90
N ARG A 264 5.69 -9.60 -9.13
CA ARG A 264 6.38 -10.48 -8.19
C ARG A 264 7.19 -11.58 -8.85
N LEU A 265 8.43 -11.77 -8.40
CA LEU A 265 9.28 -12.91 -8.76
C LEU A 265 8.79 -14.19 -8.04
N SER A 266 8.82 -15.32 -8.74
CA SER A 266 8.55 -16.65 -8.19
C SER A 266 9.64 -17.06 -7.17
N PRO A 267 9.31 -17.87 -6.14
CA PRO A 267 10.28 -18.27 -5.12
C PRO A 267 11.49 -19.05 -5.65
N ASP A 268 11.34 -19.72 -6.80
CA ASP A 268 12.44 -20.41 -7.49
C ASP A 268 13.26 -19.49 -8.42
N GLY A 269 12.80 -18.26 -8.64
CA GLY A 269 13.45 -17.23 -9.45
C GLY A 269 13.29 -17.39 -10.97
N LYS A 270 12.35 -18.21 -11.44
CA LYS A 270 12.16 -18.49 -12.88
C LYS A 270 11.12 -17.63 -13.57
N GLU A 271 10.14 -17.09 -12.85
CA GLU A 271 8.95 -16.46 -13.42
C GLU A 271 8.64 -15.15 -12.69
N TYR A 272 8.19 -14.12 -13.41
CA TYR A 272 7.53 -12.95 -12.82
C TYR A 272 6.04 -13.03 -13.07
N VAL A 273 5.23 -12.82 -12.04
CA VAL A 273 3.79 -12.60 -12.16
C VAL A 273 3.51 -11.11 -12.17
N VAL A 274 2.66 -10.64 -13.07
CA VAL A 274 2.20 -9.24 -13.14
C VAL A 274 0.67 -9.20 -13.23
N THR A 275 0.02 -8.41 -12.38
CA THR A 275 -1.44 -8.20 -12.42
C THR A 275 -1.82 -7.13 -13.44
N LEU A 276 -2.90 -7.35 -14.18
CA LEU A 276 -3.47 -6.42 -15.18
C LEU A 276 -4.84 -5.94 -14.68
N GLU A 277 -4.88 -4.75 -14.07
CA GLU A 277 -6.05 -4.29 -13.31
C GLU A 277 -7.31 -4.22 -14.18
N SER A 278 -7.20 -3.61 -15.36
CA SER A 278 -8.35 -3.33 -16.22
C SER A 278 -8.83 -4.56 -16.99
N LEU A 279 -7.96 -5.54 -17.27
CA LEU A 279 -8.33 -6.77 -17.97
C LEU A 279 -8.79 -7.91 -17.05
N SER A 280 -8.70 -7.74 -15.72
CA SER A 280 -9.00 -8.81 -14.74
C SER A 280 -8.21 -10.08 -15.02
N LYS A 281 -6.90 -9.92 -15.19
CA LYS A 281 -5.95 -11.00 -15.51
C LYS A 281 -4.65 -10.84 -14.73
N LEU A 282 -3.87 -11.92 -14.67
CA LEU A 282 -2.43 -11.85 -14.42
C LEU A 282 -1.68 -12.48 -15.60
N VAL A 283 -0.43 -12.06 -15.80
CA VAL A 283 0.48 -12.64 -16.78
C VAL A 283 1.72 -13.21 -16.10
N VAL A 284 2.23 -14.30 -16.66
CA VAL A 284 3.45 -14.96 -16.22
C VAL A 284 4.54 -14.70 -17.25
N ILE A 285 5.71 -14.24 -16.82
CA ILE A 285 6.82 -13.81 -17.67
C ILE A 285 8.08 -14.60 -17.29
N ASP A 286 8.72 -15.27 -18.25
CA ASP A 286 9.99 -15.97 -18.04
C ASP A 286 11.09 -14.98 -17.59
N ALA A 287 11.66 -15.21 -16.40
CA ALA A 287 12.58 -14.26 -15.75
C ALA A 287 13.95 -14.13 -16.42
N ARG A 288 14.27 -15.01 -17.40
CA ARG A 288 15.55 -15.03 -18.13
C ARG A 288 15.44 -14.41 -19.52
N THR A 289 14.30 -14.58 -20.17
CA THR A 289 14.06 -14.20 -21.58
C THR A 289 13.03 -13.07 -21.73
N PHE A 290 12.32 -12.73 -20.65
CA PHE A 290 11.30 -11.69 -20.59
C PHE A 290 10.18 -11.89 -21.62
N LYS A 291 9.82 -13.15 -21.88
CA LYS A 291 8.67 -13.55 -22.70
C LYS A 291 7.48 -13.83 -21.81
N VAL A 292 6.30 -13.35 -22.19
CA VAL A 292 5.04 -13.81 -21.61
C VAL A 292 4.88 -15.31 -21.92
N LEU A 293 4.72 -16.12 -20.89
CA LEU A 293 4.51 -17.57 -20.94
C LEU A 293 3.03 -17.95 -20.86
N ASN A 294 2.29 -17.26 -19.99
CA ASN A 294 0.89 -17.57 -19.69
C ASN A 294 0.12 -16.29 -19.34
N THR A 295 -1.20 -16.34 -19.52
CA THR A 295 -2.16 -15.32 -19.10
C THR A 295 -3.31 -16.02 -18.40
N VAL A 296 -3.59 -15.66 -17.15
CA VAL A 296 -4.54 -16.34 -16.27
C VAL A 296 -5.63 -15.35 -15.87
N ASP A 297 -6.88 -15.82 -15.86
CA ASP A 297 -8.02 -15.01 -15.45
C ASP A 297 -8.03 -14.77 -13.93
N THR A 298 -8.35 -13.54 -13.55
CA THR A 298 -8.62 -13.14 -12.17
C THR A 298 -10.03 -12.55 -12.10
N LYS A 299 -10.48 -12.23 -10.88
CA LYS A 299 -11.63 -11.35 -10.67
C LYS A 299 -11.24 -9.88 -10.80
N LEU A 300 -12.25 -9.02 -10.66
CA LEU A 300 -12.20 -7.61 -11.03
C LEU A 300 -11.14 -6.80 -10.27
N GLY A 301 -10.28 -6.12 -11.03
CA GLY A 301 -9.27 -5.19 -10.53
C GLY A 301 -8.17 -5.85 -9.69
N PRO A 302 -7.42 -6.85 -10.22
CA PRO A 302 -6.26 -7.40 -9.55
C PRO A 302 -5.20 -6.30 -9.34
N TYR A 303 -4.66 -6.18 -8.13
CA TYR A 303 -3.72 -5.14 -7.76
C TYR A 303 -2.43 -5.73 -7.17
N GLY A 304 -2.32 -5.87 -5.85
CA GLY A 304 -1.19 -6.53 -5.22
C GLY A 304 -1.17 -8.03 -5.53
N VAL A 305 0.03 -8.58 -5.67
CA VAL A 305 0.27 -10.00 -5.92
C VAL A 305 1.47 -10.48 -5.12
N ALA A 306 1.36 -11.65 -4.48
CA ALA A 306 2.46 -12.24 -3.76
C ALA A 306 2.34 -13.75 -3.56
N TYR A 307 3.49 -14.40 -3.48
CA TYR A 307 3.58 -15.79 -3.03
C TYR A 307 3.44 -15.91 -1.52
N GLY A 308 2.81 -16.99 -1.07
CA GLY A 308 2.81 -17.40 0.33
C GLY A 308 4.17 -17.94 0.80
N PRO A 309 4.39 -18.09 2.11
CA PRO A 309 5.71 -18.42 2.69
C PRO A 309 6.35 -19.73 2.22
N ASP A 310 5.54 -20.73 1.82
CA ASP A 310 6.02 -22.01 1.30
C ASP A 310 6.15 -22.04 -0.23
N GLY A 311 5.82 -20.93 -0.90
CA GLY A 311 5.82 -20.76 -2.34
C GLY A 311 4.73 -21.53 -3.10
N LYS A 312 3.91 -22.36 -2.43
CA LYS A 312 2.91 -23.21 -3.09
C LYS A 312 1.62 -22.48 -3.44
N ARG A 313 1.45 -21.24 -2.96
CA ARG A 313 0.25 -20.44 -3.18
C ARG A 313 0.63 -19.06 -3.67
N LEU A 314 -0.12 -18.58 -4.66
CA LEU A 314 -0.08 -17.21 -5.14
C LEU A 314 -1.36 -16.51 -4.71
N PHE A 315 -1.23 -15.34 -4.10
CA PHE A 315 -2.34 -14.51 -3.65
C PHE A 315 -2.44 -13.27 -4.53
N VAL A 316 -3.65 -12.86 -4.88
CA VAL A 316 -3.92 -11.67 -5.69
C VAL A 316 -5.07 -10.89 -5.08
N ALA A 317 -4.87 -9.59 -4.80
CA ALA A 317 -5.94 -8.74 -4.31
C ALA A 317 -6.81 -8.25 -5.48
N ALA A 318 -7.99 -8.86 -5.68
CA ALA A 318 -9.01 -8.41 -6.64
C ALA A 318 -9.82 -7.27 -6.01
N ALA A 319 -9.24 -6.07 -6.05
CA ALA A 319 -9.62 -4.91 -5.25
C ALA A 319 -11.04 -4.39 -5.53
N ARG A 320 -11.54 -4.58 -6.77
CA ARG A 320 -12.88 -4.16 -7.20
C ARG A 320 -13.92 -5.25 -6.94
N ASP A 321 -13.52 -6.52 -6.95
CA ASP A 321 -14.33 -7.67 -6.54
C ASP A 321 -14.50 -7.80 -5.01
N LYS A 322 -13.58 -7.20 -4.24
CA LYS A 322 -13.52 -7.26 -2.77
C LYS A 322 -13.09 -8.65 -2.27
N THR A 323 -12.20 -9.30 -3.02
CA THR A 323 -11.62 -10.60 -2.65
C THR A 323 -10.10 -10.56 -2.69
N VAL A 324 -9.46 -11.38 -1.86
CA VAL A 324 -8.13 -11.91 -2.16
C VAL A 324 -8.33 -13.27 -2.80
N GLN A 325 -7.90 -13.44 -4.02
CA GLN A 325 -7.91 -14.73 -4.69
C GLN A 325 -6.65 -15.52 -4.34
N VAL A 326 -6.79 -16.84 -4.26
CA VAL A 326 -5.68 -17.77 -4.06
C VAL A 326 -5.60 -18.70 -5.26
N PHE A 327 -4.40 -18.83 -5.80
CA PHE A 327 -4.04 -19.74 -6.88
C PHE A 327 -2.94 -20.70 -6.43
N ASP A 328 -2.75 -21.81 -7.14
CA ASP A 328 -1.55 -22.61 -6.99
C ASP A 328 -0.32 -21.81 -7.46
N GLY A 329 0.79 -21.94 -6.73
CA GLY A 329 2.01 -21.17 -6.98
C GLY A 329 2.75 -21.54 -8.27
N HIS A 330 2.45 -22.70 -8.89
CA HIS A 330 3.13 -23.15 -10.10
C HIS A 330 2.20 -23.43 -11.27
N SER A 331 1.03 -24.06 -11.05
CA SER A 331 0.07 -24.24 -12.15
C SER A 331 -0.75 -22.98 -12.44
N TYR A 332 -0.80 -22.04 -11.50
CA TYR A 332 -1.67 -20.86 -11.51
C TYR A 332 -3.17 -21.21 -11.59
N GLU A 333 -3.55 -22.44 -11.24
CA GLU A 333 -4.94 -22.85 -11.10
C GLU A 333 -5.60 -22.09 -9.93
N HIS A 334 -6.83 -21.60 -10.12
CA HIS A 334 -7.59 -20.94 -9.06
C HIS A 334 -8.04 -21.94 -7.99
N LEU A 335 -7.85 -21.59 -6.71
CA LEU A 335 -8.11 -22.47 -5.58
C LEU A 335 -9.16 -21.92 -4.61
N ALA A 336 -9.21 -20.60 -4.41
CA ALA A 336 -10.14 -19.96 -3.48
C ALA A 336 -10.35 -18.47 -3.76
N ASP A 337 -11.50 -17.96 -3.34
CA ASP A 337 -11.75 -16.51 -3.19
C ASP A 337 -12.03 -16.19 -1.73
N VAL A 338 -11.32 -15.22 -1.18
CA VAL A 338 -11.37 -14.86 0.23
C VAL A 338 -11.99 -13.47 0.39
N PRO A 339 -13.20 -13.33 0.96
CA PRO A 339 -13.86 -12.04 1.11
C PRO A 339 -13.07 -11.05 1.98
N VAL A 340 -12.91 -9.82 1.49
CA VAL A 340 -12.25 -8.71 2.19
C VAL A 340 -13.04 -7.40 2.02
N GLY A 341 -12.45 -6.29 2.45
CA GLY A 341 -13.04 -4.95 2.38
C GLY A 341 -13.07 -4.30 0.99
N GLN A 342 -13.34 -3.01 0.97
CA GLN A 342 -13.35 -2.18 -0.24
C GLN A 342 -11.95 -1.64 -0.56
N ARG A 343 -11.53 -1.70 -1.84
CA ARG A 343 -10.22 -1.20 -2.32
C ARG A 343 -9.06 -1.76 -1.49
N CYS A 344 -8.97 -3.08 -1.44
CA CYS A 344 -7.84 -3.79 -0.86
C CYS A 344 -6.74 -3.91 -1.92
N TRP A 345 -5.60 -3.26 -1.69
CA TRP A 345 -4.54 -3.15 -2.72
C TRP A 345 -3.29 -3.95 -2.36
N HIS A 346 -2.65 -3.62 -1.22
CA HIS A 346 -1.45 -4.32 -0.77
C HIS A 346 -1.74 -5.17 0.47
N PHE A 347 -0.95 -6.21 0.63
CA PHE A 347 -1.03 -7.14 1.75
C PHE A 347 0.34 -7.68 2.10
N SER A 348 0.48 -8.28 3.28
CA SER A 348 1.70 -8.94 3.73
C SER A 348 1.35 -10.08 4.67
N PHE A 349 2.12 -11.16 4.63
CA PHE A 349 2.08 -12.18 5.66
C PHE A 349 2.73 -11.67 6.95
N THR A 350 2.28 -12.19 8.09
CA THR A 350 3.03 -12.11 9.34
C THR A 350 4.41 -12.76 9.20
N PRO A 351 5.39 -12.42 10.07
CA PRO A 351 6.75 -12.96 9.96
C PRO A 351 6.85 -14.47 10.19
N ASP A 352 5.84 -15.07 10.83
CA ASP A 352 5.67 -16.51 11.02
C ASP A 352 4.88 -17.20 9.87
N GLY A 353 4.41 -16.42 8.89
CA GLY A 353 3.62 -16.89 7.77
C GLY A 353 2.15 -17.23 8.08
N ALA A 354 1.72 -17.18 9.34
CA ALA A 354 0.45 -17.75 9.79
C ALA A 354 -0.79 -16.91 9.45
N LYS A 355 -0.64 -15.61 9.17
CA LYS A 355 -1.76 -14.69 8.89
C LYS A 355 -1.44 -13.76 7.74
N LEU A 356 -2.48 -13.39 7.01
CA LEU A 356 -2.43 -12.42 5.91
C LEU A 356 -3.08 -11.12 6.37
N LEU A 357 -2.32 -10.02 6.38
CA LEU A 357 -2.82 -8.67 6.66
C LEU A 357 -3.04 -7.92 5.34
N VAL A 358 -4.25 -7.43 5.10
CA VAL A 358 -4.68 -6.82 3.84
C VAL A 358 -5.13 -5.38 4.08
N ALA A 359 -4.44 -4.40 3.49
CA ALA A 359 -4.77 -2.99 3.64
C ALA A 359 -5.93 -2.60 2.71
N CYS A 360 -7.10 -2.29 3.29
CA CYS A 360 -8.36 -2.07 2.58
C CYS A 360 -8.81 -0.61 2.69
N GLY A 361 -8.32 0.20 1.76
CA GLY A 361 -8.37 1.65 1.85
C GLY A 361 -9.76 2.29 1.77
N ARG A 362 -10.76 1.65 1.17
CA ARG A 362 -12.15 2.16 1.21
C ARG A 362 -12.99 1.51 2.32
N SER A 363 -12.40 0.59 3.08
CA SER A 363 -12.92 0.12 4.37
C SER A 363 -12.22 0.79 5.57
N ASP A 364 -11.33 1.77 5.34
CA ASP A 364 -10.60 2.50 6.38
C ASP A 364 -9.98 1.58 7.46
N SER A 365 -9.38 0.45 7.04
CA SER A 365 -8.92 -0.62 7.94
C SER A 365 -8.00 -1.64 7.27
N VAL A 366 -7.43 -2.52 8.09
CA VAL A 366 -6.65 -3.69 7.68
C VAL A 366 -7.42 -4.96 8.05
N TYR A 367 -7.68 -5.83 7.08
CA TYR A 367 -8.30 -7.13 7.31
C TYR A 367 -7.23 -8.16 7.67
N VAL A 368 -7.51 -9.03 8.63
CA VAL A 368 -6.61 -10.11 9.05
C VAL A 368 -7.29 -11.44 8.76
N LEU A 369 -6.62 -12.28 7.97
CA LEU A 369 -7.08 -13.59 7.55
C LEU A 369 -6.10 -14.66 8.06
N ASP A 370 -6.58 -15.86 8.34
CA ASP A 370 -5.72 -17.03 8.56
C ASP A 370 -5.10 -17.47 7.23
N ALA A 371 -3.77 -17.66 7.19
CA ALA A 371 -3.05 -17.90 5.93
C ALA A 371 -3.26 -19.30 5.34
N HIS A 372 -3.83 -20.25 6.10
CA HIS A 372 -3.96 -21.65 5.69
C HIS A 372 -5.40 -22.06 5.41
N SER A 373 -6.34 -21.60 6.24
CA SER A 373 -7.78 -21.86 6.14
C SER A 373 -8.55 -20.73 5.45
N TYR A 374 -7.88 -19.60 5.21
CA TYR A 374 -8.42 -18.38 4.62
C TYR A 374 -9.59 -17.75 5.39
N GLN A 375 -9.82 -18.17 6.64
CA GLN A 375 -10.90 -17.63 7.45
C GLN A 375 -10.58 -16.22 7.94
N PRO A 376 -11.57 -15.31 7.98
CA PRO A 376 -11.38 -13.99 8.59
C PRO A 376 -11.18 -14.13 10.10
N ILE A 377 -10.13 -13.48 10.62
CA ILE A 377 -9.79 -13.45 12.04
C ILE A 377 -10.32 -12.17 12.69
N THR A 378 -9.96 -11.01 12.14
CA THR A 378 -10.33 -9.70 12.69
C THR A 378 -10.15 -8.58 11.66
N GLN A 379 -10.58 -7.37 12.01
CA GLN A 379 -10.40 -6.14 11.25
C GLN A 379 -9.80 -5.08 12.17
N ILE A 380 -8.68 -4.48 11.76
CA ILE A 380 -7.91 -3.53 12.55
C ILE A 380 -8.12 -2.12 12.01
N GLY A 381 -8.59 -1.21 12.85
CA GLY A 381 -8.87 0.18 12.47
C GLY A 381 -9.54 0.97 13.61
N PRO A 382 -10.02 2.20 13.33
CA PRO A 382 -9.99 2.85 12.02
C PRO A 382 -8.56 3.28 11.61
N LEU A 383 -8.23 3.06 10.33
CA LEU A 383 -7.03 3.56 9.66
C LEU A 383 -7.42 4.09 8.27
N PRO A 384 -7.79 5.38 8.14
CA PRO A 384 -8.51 5.88 6.98
C PRO A 384 -7.66 5.89 5.71
N LEU A 385 -8.20 5.43 4.58
CA LEU A 385 -7.45 5.24 3.33
C LEU A 385 -6.12 4.48 3.52
N ALA A 386 -6.15 3.35 4.25
CA ALA A 386 -5.04 2.40 4.29
C ALA A 386 -4.59 2.00 2.86
N TRP A 387 -3.28 1.97 2.61
CA TRP A 387 -2.70 1.77 1.27
C TRP A 387 -1.72 0.59 1.26
N GLY A 388 -0.48 0.83 1.68
CA GLY A 388 0.61 -0.13 1.65
C GLY A 388 0.82 -0.77 3.01
N ILE A 389 1.41 -1.97 3.04
CA ILE A 389 1.73 -2.68 4.27
C ILE A 389 3.06 -3.45 4.17
N VAL A 390 3.87 -3.35 5.23
CA VAL A 390 5.11 -4.12 5.42
C VAL A 390 5.21 -4.62 6.85
N THR A 391 5.84 -5.78 7.06
CA THR A 391 6.04 -6.38 8.39
C THR A 391 7.51 -6.34 8.82
N TYR A 392 7.76 -6.28 10.12
CA TYR A 392 9.09 -6.47 10.71
C TYR A 392 9.04 -7.47 11.89
N PRO A 393 9.87 -8.53 11.92
CA PRO A 393 10.80 -8.97 10.87
C PRO A 393 10.11 -9.18 9.50
N PRO A 394 10.83 -9.13 8.36
CA PRO A 394 10.17 -9.19 7.06
C PRO A 394 9.48 -10.53 6.83
N GLY A 395 8.15 -10.48 6.74
CA GLY A 395 7.29 -11.58 6.27
C GLY A 395 7.10 -11.54 4.75
N ASP A 396 6.66 -12.66 4.21
CA ASP A 396 6.42 -12.81 2.78
C ASP A 396 5.27 -11.93 2.29
N GLY A 397 5.21 -11.74 0.98
CA GLY A 397 4.26 -10.87 0.29
C GLY A 397 4.31 -9.37 0.61
N SER A 398 5.05 -8.95 1.64
CA SER A 398 5.40 -7.55 1.86
C SER A 398 6.04 -6.95 0.61
N ILE A 399 5.94 -5.64 0.42
CA ILE A 399 6.68 -4.94 -0.63
C ILE A 399 8.19 -5.27 -0.57
N GLU A 400 8.72 -5.69 0.59
CA GLU A 400 10.13 -5.98 0.88
C GLU A 400 10.59 -7.45 0.81
N SER A 401 9.81 -8.40 0.27
CA SER A 401 10.23 -9.82 0.34
C SER A 401 11.56 -10.12 -0.37
N ARG A 402 12.21 -11.19 0.10
CA ARG A 402 13.66 -11.45 0.03
C ARG A 402 14.16 -11.95 -1.32
#